data_AF-A0A818NIC3-F1
#
_entry.id   AF-A0A818NIC3-F1
#
_cell.length_a   1.000
_cell.length_b   1.000
_cell.length_c   1.000
_cell.angle_alpha   90.00
_cell.angle_beta   90.00
_cell.angle_gamma   90.00
#
_symmetry.space_group_name_H-M   'P 1'
#
loop_
_entity.id
_entity.type
_entity.pdbx_description
1 polymer ?
#
loop_
_entity_poly.entity_id
_entity_poly.type
_entity_poly.pdbx_seq_one_letter_code
_entity_poly.pdbx_strand_id
1 'polypeptide(L)'
;MASRNVLVFGSSNAGKTSMINMLTHNNYPVNNSACGCTFETVSIPPVTNGEIQYHFLDTAGLNETDKGTVKSKDAVKNIVKLLKHSKSGMNLLIYVMRIGTISQTEKDNVNMFCNVITGNMIPTICVITGCENEEPMTQWVTNNRHIFQQNGMVFMDMVGTCFASGGRFETSFKPLREDSARRVWDAITTHSAQEPVDFVKKSGGMIAVVKRVWNAFCTWIGQPAWRWVNEHVKNMLIRLGFRSDEADEIAEEF
;
A
#
# COMPACT_ATOMS: atom_id res chain seq x y z
N MET A 1 -20.06 15.54 5.75
CA MET A 1 -18.90 15.03 6.51
C MET A 1 -17.75 14.92 5.54
N ALA A 2 -16.57 15.46 5.86
CA ALA A 2 -15.40 15.33 4.99
C ALA A 2 -14.91 13.89 4.97
N SER A 3 -14.36 13.43 3.84
CA SER A 3 -13.91 12.05 3.66
C SER A 3 -12.45 11.99 3.19
N ARG A 4 -11.72 10.96 3.63
CA ARG A 4 -10.32 10.70 3.30
C ARG A 4 -10.14 9.25 2.87
N ASN A 5 -9.66 9.05 1.65
CA ASN A 5 -9.28 7.73 1.14
C ASN A 5 -7.79 7.51 1.42
N VAL A 6 -7.49 6.43 2.13
CA VAL A 6 -6.13 6.11 2.59
C VAL A 6 -5.75 4.71 2.14
N LEU A 7 -4.67 4.60 1.37
CA LEU A 7 -4.14 3.31 0.94
C LEU A 7 -3.03 2.86 1.88
N VAL A 8 -3.16 1.66 2.44
CA VAL A 8 -2.15 1.03 3.31
C VAL A 8 -1.45 -0.08 2.54
N PHE A 9 -0.12 0.00 2.44
CA PHE A 9 0.69 -0.95 1.70
C PHE A 9 2.02 -1.26 2.40
N GLY A 10 2.69 -2.34 1.97
CA GLY A 10 3.96 -2.81 2.55
C GLY A 10 4.07 -4.33 2.54
N SER A 11 5.21 -4.88 2.95
CA SER A 11 5.45 -6.33 2.94
C SER A 11 4.50 -7.12 3.84
N SER A 12 4.38 -8.43 3.57
CA SER A 12 3.66 -9.37 4.43
C SER A 12 4.30 -9.40 5.82
N ASN A 13 3.48 -9.56 6.87
CA ASN A 13 3.91 -9.51 8.27
C ASN A 13 4.53 -8.17 8.74
N ALA A 14 4.41 -7.09 7.95
CA ALA A 14 4.84 -5.75 8.37
C ALA A 14 3.99 -5.14 9.52
N GLY A 15 2.82 -5.73 9.82
CA GLY A 15 1.91 -5.24 10.85
C GLY A 15 0.81 -4.29 10.36
N LYS A 16 0.50 -4.27 9.05
CA LYS A 16 -0.58 -3.46 8.46
C LYS A 16 -1.94 -3.69 9.12
N THR A 17 -2.40 -4.95 9.16
CA THR A 17 -3.71 -5.28 9.75
C THR A 17 -3.73 -5.03 11.25
N SER A 18 -2.61 -5.27 11.96
CA SER A 18 -2.49 -4.93 13.39
C SER A 18 -2.61 -3.42 13.62
N MET A 19 -1.97 -2.60 12.78
CA MET A 19 -2.12 -1.15 12.80
C MET A 19 -3.58 -0.75 12.55
N ILE A 20 -4.21 -1.28 11.50
CA ILE A 20 -5.62 -0.99 11.18
C ILE A 20 -6.54 -1.37 12.33
N ASN A 21 -6.39 -2.56 12.91
CA ASN A 21 -7.16 -2.99 14.08
C ASN A 21 -7.02 -2.01 15.24
N MET A 22 -5.79 -1.53 15.51
CA MET A 22 -5.54 -0.54 16.56
C MET A 22 -6.16 0.83 16.25
N LEU A 23 -6.06 1.33 15.02
CA LEU A 23 -6.62 2.62 14.63
C LEU A 23 -8.15 2.62 14.60
N THR A 24 -8.74 1.48 14.26
CA THR A 24 -10.19 1.34 14.05
C THR A 24 -10.93 0.73 15.24
N HIS A 25 -10.20 0.31 16.27
CA HIS A 25 -10.73 -0.46 17.41
C HIS A 25 -11.53 -1.72 16.99
N ASN A 26 -11.09 -2.35 15.91
CA ASN A 26 -11.67 -3.59 15.39
C ASN A 26 -10.70 -4.77 15.53
N ASN A 27 -11.22 -5.97 15.25
CA ASN A 27 -10.44 -7.20 15.24
C ASN A 27 -10.60 -7.92 13.90
N TYR A 28 -10.22 -7.26 12.82
CA TYR A 28 -10.14 -7.90 11.51
C TYR A 28 -9.11 -9.03 11.59
N PRO A 29 -9.38 -10.19 10.95
CA PRO A 29 -8.43 -11.29 10.95
C PRO A 29 -7.13 -10.80 10.32
N VAL A 30 -6.02 -10.96 11.04
CA VAL A 30 -4.69 -10.75 10.47
C VAL A 30 -4.53 -11.85 9.42
N ASN A 31 -4.64 -11.47 8.15
CA ASN A 31 -4.57 -12.42 7.07
C ASN A 31 -3.10 -12.86 6.94
N ASN A 32 -2.74 -13.93 7.66
CA ASN A 32 -1.43 -14.61 7.54
C ASN A 32 -1.37 -15.47 6.27
N SER A 33 -2.05 -15.05 5.19
CA SER A 33 -2.00 -15.75 3.93
C SER A 33 -0.55 -15.72 3.44
N ALA A 34 0.18 -16.80 3.72
CA ALA A 34 1.42 -17.13 3.01
C ALA A 34 1.16 -17.43 1.51
N CYS A 35 -0.10 -17.33 1.08
CA CYS A 35 -0.54 -17.50 -0.28
C CYS A 35 -0.41 -16.20 -1.07
N GLY A 36 0.80 -15.95 -1.57
CA GLY A 36 1.01 -15.68 -2.98
C GLY A 36 0.39 -14.45 -3.66
N CYS A 37 -0.36 -13.58 -3.00
CA CYS A 37 -1.34 -12.74 -3.70
C CYS A 37 -0.88 -11.28 -3.82
N THR A 38 -0.17 -10.98 -4.92
CA THR A 38 0.28 -9.61 -5.23
C THR A 38 -0.90 -8.63 -5.39
N PHE A 39 -0.92 -7.54 -4.62
CA PHE A 39 -1.86 -6.40 -4.70
C PHE A 39 -3.31 -6.66 -4.27
N GLU A 40 -3.65 -7.78 -3.63
CA GLU A 40 -5.04 -7.97 -3.17
C GLU A 40 -5.45 -6.82 -2.24
N THR A 41 -6.56 -6.13 -2.56
CA THR A 41 -7.01 -4.96 -1.81
C THR A 41 -8.31 -5.27 -1.08
N VAL A 42 -8.36 -4.99 0.22
CA VAL A 42 -9.55 -5.12 1.07
C VAL A 42 -9.98 -3.74 1.54
N SER A 43 -11.25 -3.39 1.29
CA SER A 43 -11.82 -2.17 1.85
C SER A 43 -12.22 -2.40 3.30
N ILE A 44 -11.73 -1.54 4.18
CA ILE A 44 -12.11 -1.52 5.58
C ILE A 44 -13.39 -0.67 5.71
N PRO A 45 -14.36 -1.08 6.56
CA PRO A 45 -15.47 -0.24 6.95
C PRO A 45 -15.02 1.18 7.32
N PRO A 46 -15.75 2.24 6.91
CA PRO A 46 -15.34 3.61 7.19
C PRO A 46 -15.24 3.89 8.69
N VAL A 47 -14.20 4.60 9.10
CA VAL A 47 -13.96 4.96 10.51
C VAL A 47 -13.96 6.47 10.67
N THR A 48 -14.57 6.96 11.74
CA THR A 48 -14.64 8.39 12.03
C THR A 48 -13.57 8.76 13.06
N ASN A 49 -12.76 9.77 12.75
CA ASN A 49 -11.85 10.40 13.71
C ASN A 49 -12.10 11.92 13.67
N GLY A 50 -12.65 12.46 14.76
CA GLY A 50 -13.19 13.83 14.77
C GLY A 50 -14.39 13.97 13.82
N GLU A 51 -14.35 14.98 12.95
CA GLU A 51 -15.41 15.27 11.96
C GLU A 51 -15.15 14.63 10.59
N ILE A 52 -14.08 13.84 10.46
CA ILE A 52 -13.62 13.27 9.19
C ILE A 52 -13.86 11.77 9.18
N GLN A 53 -14.44 11.27 8.09
CA GLN A 53 -14.57 9.85 7.81
C GLN A 53 -13.39 9.36 6.96
N TYR A 54 -12.77 8.27 7.40
CA TYR A 54 -11.62 7.66 6.74
C TYR A 54 -12.00 6.32 6.12
N HIS A 55 -11.63 6.13 4.86
CA HIS A 55 -11.80 4.89 4.10
C HIS A 55 -10.42 4.28 3.87
N PHE A 56 -10.09 3.24 4.64
CA PHE A 56 -8.83 2.52 4.47
C PHE A 56 -8.97 1.42 3.43
N LEU A 57 -7.99 1.34 2.55
CA LEU A 57 -7.78 0.22 1.64
C LEU A 57 -6.50 -0.49 2.11
N ASP A 58 -6.63 -1.72 2.61
CA ASP A 58 -5.48 -2.56 2.98
C ASP A 58 -5.04 -3.37 1.77
N THR A 59 -3.76 -3.31 1.40
CA THR A 59 -3.23 -4.15 0.31
C THR A 59 -2.37 -5.28 0.86
N ALA A 60 -2.64 -6.52 0.46
CA ALA A 60 -1.67 -7.60 0.54
C ALA A 60 -0.39 -7.17 -0.22
N GLY A 61 0.77 -7.41 0.39
CA GLY A 61 2.04 -6.87 -0.10
C GLY A 61 2.40 -7.34 -1.50
N LEU A 62 3.36 -6.67 -2.14
CA LEU A 62 3.89 -7.11 -3.44
C LEU A 62 4.66 -8.43 -3.38
N ASN A 63 5.03 -8.85 -2.18
CA ASN A 63 6.19 -9.70 -1.95
C ASN A 63 5.85 -11.14 -1.59
N GLU A 64 4.68 -11.61 -2.00
CA GLU A 64 4.35 -13.03 -1.93
C GLU A 64 4.60 -13.74 -3.27
N THR A 65 5.47 -13.19 -4.12
CA THR A 65 6.00 -13.93 -5.25
C THR A 65 7.21 -14.74 -4.78
N ASP A 66 7.00 -16.04 -4.53
CA ASP A 66 8.06 -16.99 -4.89
C ASP A 66 8.41 -16.72 -6.35
N LYS A 67 9.71 -16.74 -6.68
CA LYS A 67 10.33 -16.36 -7.97
C LYS A 67 9.81 -17.09 -9.23
N GLY A 68 8.57 -17.59 -9.27
CA GLY A 68 8.01 -18.26 -10.43
C GLY A 68 6.49 -18.47 -10.52
N THR A 69 5.62 -17.93 -9.65
CA THR A 69 4.22 -18.42 -9.66
C THR A 69 3.07 -17.43 -9.46
N VAL A 70 3.29 -16.12 -9.40
CA VAL A 70 2.14 -15.21 -9.62
C VAL A 70 1.86 -15.16 -11.11
N LYS A 71 0.73 -15.76 -11.50
CA LYS A 71 0.20 -15.61 -12.86
C LYS A 71 0.04 -14.10 -13.06
N SER A 72 0.78 -13.51 -13.97
CA SER A 72 0.80 -12.06 -14.24
C SER A 72 -0.62 -11.46 -14.39
N LYS A 73 -1.60 -12.29 -14.78
CA LYS A 73 -3.04 -11.97 -14.80
C LYS A 73 -3.62 -11.56 -13.43
N ASP A 74 -3.25 -12.25 -12.35
CA ASP A 74 -3.77 -11.96 -11.01
C ASP A 74 -3.23 -10.64 -10.47
N ALA A 75 -1.97 -10.32 -10.77
CA ALA A 75 -1.39 -9.02 -10.46
C ALA A 75 -2.19 -7.90 -11.16
N VAL A 76 -2.35 -7.96 -12.49
CA VAL A 76 -3.10 -6.91 -13.23
C VAL A 76 -4.54 -6.80 -12.76
N LYS A 77 -5.20 -7.93 -12.50
CA LYS A 77 -6.56 -7.95 -11.94
C LYS A 77 -6.63 -7.17 -10.63
N ASN A 78 -5.67 -7.37 -9.74
CA ASN A 78 -5.63 -6.69 -8.45
C ASN A 78 -5.27 -5.20 -8.58
N ILE A 79 -4.40 -4.84 -9.51
CA ILE A 79 -4.13 -3.43 -9.87
C ILE A 79 -5.40 -2.75 -10.38
N VAL A 80 -6.13 -3.37 -11.31
CA VAL A 80 -7.40 -2.84 -11.81
C VAL A 80 -8.41 -2.66 -10.67
N LYS A 81 -8.51 -3.64 -9.74
CA LYS A 81 -9.35 -3.49 -8.55
C LYS A 81 -8.92 -2.28 -7.73
N LEU A 82 -7.62 -2.11 -7.45
CA LEU A 82 -7.09 -0.96 -6.73
C LEU A 82 -7.49 0.35 -7.43
N LEU A 83 -7.28 0.46 -8.75
CA LEU A 83 -7.60 1.67 -9.53
C LEU A 83 -9.10 1.97 -9.54
N LYS A 84 -9.96 0.94 -9.52
CA LYS A 84 -11.40 1.12 -9.41
C LYS A 84 -11.85 1.66 -8.06
N HIS A 85 -11.26 1.16 -6.96
CA HIS A 85 -11.49 1.73 -5.62
C HIS A 85 -10.91 3.14 -5.51
N SER A 86 -9.90 3.46 -6.31
CA SER A 86 -9.24 4.76 -6.37
C SER A 86 -9.94 5.80 -7.26
N LYS A 87 -11.12 5.51 -7.82
CA LYS A 87 -11.85 6.45 -8.71
C LYS A 87 -12.19 7.79 -8.04
N SER A 88 -12.37 7.79 -6.71
CA SER A 88 -12.57 9.01 -5.92
C SER A 88 -11.27 9.73 -5.57
N GLY A 89 -10.11 9.25 -6.04
CA GLY A 89 -8.78 9.73 -5.67
C GLY A 89 -8.32 9.25 -4.29
N MET A 90 -7.05 9.54 -3.97
CA MET A 90 -6.42 9.20 -2.69
C MET A 90 -5.96 10.45 -1.96
N ASN A 91 -6.09 10.45 -0.63
CA ASN A 91 -5.64 11.55 0.22
C ASN A 91 -4.26 11.26 0.83
N LEU A 92 -3.94 9.99 1.06
CA LEU A 92 -2.71 9.57 1.73
C LEU A 92 -2.34 8.14 1.34
N LEU A 93 -1.04 7.85 1.24
CA LEU A 93 -0.51 6.51 1.28
C LEU A 93 0.19 6.27 2.63
N ILE A 94 0.00 5.09 3.20
CA ILE A 94 0.70 4.63 4.40
C ILE A 94 1.54 3.41 4.02
N TYR A 95 2.85 3.60 4.00
CA TYR A 95 3.79 2.50 3.88
C TYR A 95 4.10 1.92 5.25
N VAL A 96 3.78 0.65 5.47
CA VAL A 96 4.04 -0.05 6.74
C VAL A 96 5.17 -1.04 6.55
N MET A 97 6.16 -0.97 7.43
CA MET A 97 7.25 -1.94 7.50
C MET A 97 7.50 -2.36 8.95
N ARG A 98 8.15 -3.51 9.12
CA ARG A 98 8.73 -3.88 10.41
C ARG A 98 10.13 -3.27 10.53
N ILE A 99 10.52 -2.89 11.74
CA ILE A 99 11.87 -2.46 12.09
C ILE A 99 12.91 -3.45 11.54
N GLY A 100 13.99 -2.94 10.95
CA GLY A 100 15.04 -3.78 10.36
C GLY A 100 15.77 -3.13 9.19
N THR A 101 16.48 -3.95 8.42
CA THR A 101 17.22 -3.52 7.25
C THR A 101 16.30 -3.27 6.05
N ILE A 102 16.61 -2.23 5.26
CA ILE A 102 15.88 -1.94 4.03
C ILE A 102 16.33 -2.95 2.95
N SER A 103 15.51 -3.96 2.74
CA SER A 103 15.72 -4.96 1.68
C SER A 103 15.36 -4.37 0.30
N GLN A 104 15.82 -5.03 -0.77
CA GLN A 104 15.41 -4.65 -2.14
C GLN A 104 13.89 -4.70 -2.30
N THR A 105 13.28 -5.70 -1.68
CA THR A 105 11.85 -5.95 -1.58
C THR A 105 11.06 -4.75 -1.02
N GLU A 106 11.63 -4.01 -0.06
CA GLU A 106 11.00 -2.77 0.43
C GLU A 106 11.18 -1.57 -0.51
N LYS A 107 12.31 -1.50 -1.22
CA LYS A 107 12.52 -0.46 -2.24
C LYS A 107 11.55 -0.65 -3.42
N ASP A 108 11.40 -1.90 -3.85
CA ASP A 108 10.48 -2.27 -4.93
C ASP A 108 9.03 -1.96 -4.53
N ASN A 109 8.63 -2.25 -3.28
CA ASN A 109 7.32 -1.86 -2.74
C ASN A 109 7.05 -0.37 -2.87
N VAL A 110 7.95 0.45 -2.32
CA VAL A 110 7.79 1.90 -2.28
C VAL A 110 7.82 2.48 -3.69
N ASN A 111 8.75 2.03 -4.53
CA ASN A 111 8.78 2.47 -5.93
C ASN A 111 7.49 2.09 -6.66
N MET A 112 6.95 0.89 -6.45
CA MET A 112 5.75 0.46 -7.16
C MET A 112 4.52 1.29 -6.80
N PHE A 113 4.25 1.52 -5.51
CA PHE A 113 3.07 2.26 -5.07
C PHE A 113 3.23 3.78 -5.20
N CYS A 114 4.35 4.33 -4.72
CA CYS A 114 4.57 5.77 -4.75
C CYS A 114 4.86 6.25 -6.17
N ASN A 115 5.78 5.60 -6.90
CA ASN A 115 6.19 6.09 -8.22
C ASN A 115 5.35 5.49 -9.36
N VAL A 116 5.36 4.17 -9.54
CA VAL A 116 4.77 3.55 -10.75
C VAL A 116 3.24 3.72 -10.81
N ILE A 117 2.54 3.41 -9.72
CA ILE A 117 1.08 3.47 -9.64
C ILE A 117 0.62 4.93 -9.52
N THR A 118 1.15 5.67 -8.55
CA THR A 118 0.60 6.99 -8.18
C THR A 118 1.41 8.19 -8.67
N GLY A 119 2.55 7.99 -9.36
CA GLY A 119 3.33 9.07 -9.97
C GLY A 119 3.92 10.06 -8.96
N ASN A 120 4.16 9.64 -7.72
CA ASN A 120 4.57 10.45 -6.57
C ASN A 120 3.62 11.61 -6.25
N MET A 121 2.36 11.51 -6.67
CA MET A 121 1.37 12.59 -6.51
C MET A 121 0.65 12.58 -5.16
N ILE A 122 0.73 11.47 -4.42
CA ILE A 122 0.01 11.29 -3.17
C ILE A 122 0.99 11.45 -1.99
N PRO A 123 0.66 12.28 -0.98
CA PRO A 123 1.42 12.33 0.26
C PRO A 123 1.60 10.91 0.83
N THR A 124 2.81 10.59 1.28
CA THR A 124 3.13 9.26 1.81
C THR A 124 3.79 9.39 3.17
N ILE A 125 3.27 8.66 4.16
CA ILE A 125 3.91 8.49 5.47
C ILE A 125 4.43 7.05 5.62
N CYS A 126 5.43 6.85 6.48
CA CYS A 126 5.94 5.54 6.83
C CYS A 126 5.62 5.20 8.29
N VAL A 127 5.11 3.99 8.53
CA VAL A 127 4.88 3.43 9.86
C VAL A 127 5.82 2.24 10.05
N ILE A 128 6.65 2.31 11.09
CA ILE A 128 7.66 1.31 11.42
C ILE A 128 7.21 0.56 12.66
N THR A 129 6.83 -0.70 12.51
CA THR A 129 6.35 -1.54 13.61
C THR A 129 7.51 -2.28 14.28
N GLY A 130 7.37 -2.65 15.56
CA GLY A 130 8.39 -3.40 16.29
C GLY A 130 9.39 -2.52 17.05
N CYS A 131 9.08 -1.24 17.25
CA CYS A 131 9.97 -0.28 17.91
C CYS A 131 9.87 -0.33 19.45
N GLU A 132 9.16 -1.29 20.06
CA GLU A 132 8.93 -1.37 21.51
C GLU A 132 10.19 -1.44 22.39
N ASN A 133 11.36 -1.75 21.81
CA ASN A 133 12.64 -1.81 22.53
C ASN A 133 13.46 -0.51 22.41
N GLU A 134 12.92 0.52 21.76
CA GLU A 134 13.57 1.81 21.53
C GLU A 134 12.91 2.86 22.43
N GLU A 135 13.72 3.65 23.15
CA GLU A 135 13.22 4.62 24.12
C GLU A 135 13.71 6.03 23.77
N PRO A 136 12.83 6.95 23.32
CA PRO A 136 11.44 6.69 22.88
C PRO A 136 11.39 5.86 21.57
N MET A 137 10.22 5.30 21.21
CA MET A 137 10.08 4.51 19.96
C MET A 137 10.47 5.29 18.68
N THR A 138 10.46 6.62 18.72
CA THR A 138 10.95 7.51 17.65
C THR A 138 12.47 7.48 17.46
N GLN A 139 13.22 6.99 18.45
CA GLN A 139 14.68 7.02 18.44
C GLN A 139 15.23 6.22 17.26
N TRP A 140 14.65 5.05 16.97
CA TRP A 140 15.06 4.26 15.81
C TRP A 140 14.88 5.01 14.50
N VAL A 141 13.75 5.69 14.32
CA VAL A 141 13.49 6.51 13.12
C VAL A 141 14.54 7.61 13.01
N THR A 142 14.82 8.32 14.10
CA THR A 142 15.80 9.41 14.15
C THR A 142 17.18 8.93 13.70
N ASN A 143 17.60 7.77 14.19
CA ASN A 143 18.92 7.20 13.88
C ASN A 143 19.01 6.70 12.43
N ASN A 144 17.91 6.20 11.85
CA ASN A 144 17.94 5.49 10.57
C ASN A 144 17.36 6.30 9.39
N ARG A 145 16.78 7.48 9.62
CA ARG A 145 16.12 8.30 8.57
C ARG A 145 17.00 8.56 7.34
N HIS A 146 18.29 8.80 7.56
CA HIS A 146 19.26 9.04 6.48
C HIS A 146 19.40 7.83 5.53
N ILE A 147 19.24 6.60 6.04
CA ILE A 147 19.32 5.37 5.24
C ILE A 147 18.15 5.30 4.25
N PHE A 148 16.95 5.70 4.66
CA PHE A 148 15.79 5.77 3.76
C PHE A 148 16.03 6.75 2.61
N GLN A 149 16.55 7.94 2.93
CA GLN A 149 16.89 8.96 1.93
C GLN A 149 17.94 8.47 0.93
N GLN A 150 18.99 7.80 1.40
CA GLN A 150 20.01 7.19 0.54
C GLN A 150 19.44 6.12 -0.41
N ASN A 151 18.34 5.48 -0.03
CA ASN A 151 17.64 4.50 -0.86
C ASN A 151 16.50 5.10 -1.69
N GLY A 152 16.38 6.45 -1.74
CA GLY A 152 15.34 7.14 -2.50
C GLY A 152 13.94 7.01 -1.90
N MET A 153 13.83 6.57 -0.64
CA MET A 153 12.56 6.42 0.07
C MET A 153 12.30 7.70 0.87
N VAL A 154 11.40 8.54 0.36
CA VAL A 154 11.08 9.85 0.95
C VAL A 154 9.64 9.83 1.46
N PHE A 155 9.48 10.22 2.72
CA PHE A 155 8.19 10.25 3.41
C PHE A 155 7.96 11.60 4.07
N MET A 156 6.70 12.04 4.10
CA MET A 156 6.27 13.25 4.80
C MET A 156 6.46 13.10 6.31
N ASP A 157 6.27 11.89 6.83
CA ASP A 157 6.47 11.53 8.22
C ASP A 157 6.91 10.07 8.35
N MET A 158 7.55 9.76 9.48
CA MET A 158 8.00 8.42 9.83
C MET A 158 7.69 8.16 11.30
N VAL A 159 6.82 7.19 11.57
CA VAL A 159 6.30 6.92 12.92
C VAL A 159 6.77 5.54 13.38
N GLY A 160 7.69 5.52 14.35
CA GLY A 160 8.06 4.29 15.08
C GLY A 160 6.96 3.89 16.07
N THR A 161 6.49 2.65 15.99
CA THR A 161 5.31 2.13 16.69
C THR A 161 5.51 0.74 17.30
N CYS A 162 4.64 0.43 18.24
CA CYS A 162 4.38 -0.91 18.75
C CYS A 162 2.91 -1.26 18.46
N PHE A 163 2.68 -2.41 17.83
CA PHE A 163 1.35 -3.01 17.66
C PHE A 163 1.28 -4.46 18.16
N ALA A 164 2.28 -4.89 18.93
CA ALA A 164 2.31 -6.21 19.56
C ALA A 164 1.23 -6.31 20.63
N SER A 165 0.41 -7.36 20.56
CA SER A 165 -0.69 -7.61 21.48
C SER A 165 -0.66 -9.04 22.02
N GLY A 166 -1.08 -9.21 23.27
CA GLY A 166 -1.16 -10.49 23.95
C GLY A 166 0.19 -10.96 24.53
N GLY A 167 0.19 -12.16 25.08
CA GLY A 167 1.37 -12.75 25.71
C GLY A 167 1.73 -12.13 27.07
N ARG A 168 2.91 -12.49 27.57
CA ARG A 168 3.36 -12.15 28.94
C ARG A 168 3.65 -10.65 29.15
N PHE A 169 3.77 -9.88 28.07
CA PHE A 169 4.16 -8.46 28.10
C PHE A 169 3.00 -7.51 27.76
N GLU A 170 1.77 -8.01 27.71
CA GLU A 170 0.58 -7.22 27.34
C GLU A 170 0.44 -5.93 28.18
N THR A 171 0.70 -6.00 29.49
CA THR A 171 0.63 -4.84 30.40
C THR A 171 1.61 -3.74 30.01
N SER A 172 2.80 -4.11 29.51
CA SER A 172 3.82 -3.16 29.07
C SER A 172 3.53 -2.64 27.66
N PHE A 173 3.01 -3.47 26.77
CA PHE A 173 2.75 -3.10 25.38
C PHE A 173 1.46 -2.31 25.18
N LYS A 174 0.45 -2.48 26.04
CA LYS A 174 -0.81 -1.73 25.94
C LYS A 174 -0.62 -0.20 25.86
N PRO A 175 0.09 0.47 26.80
CA PRO A 175 0.30 1.91 26.70
C PRO A 175 1.09 2.32 25.46
N LEU A 176 2.08 1.52 25.04
CA LEU A 176 2.85 1.77 23.81
C LEU A 176 1.98 1.67 22.56
N ARG A 177 1.01 0.75 22.53
CA ARG A 177 0.05 0.61 21.44
C ARG A 177 -0.90 1.79 21.35
N GLU A 178 -1.40 2.27 22.48
CA GLU A 178 -2.27 3.45 22.55
C GLU A 178 -1.53 4.71 22.09
N ASP A 179 -0.29 4.92 22.55
CA ASP A 179 0.56 6.01 22.07
C ASP A 179 0.86 5.90 20.57
N SER A 180 1.14 4.68 20.09
CA SER A 180 1.38 4.41 18.67
C SER A 180 0.17 4.75 17.81
N ALA A 181 -1.03 4.32 18.22
CA ALA A 181 -2.27 4.61 17.49
C ALA A 181 -2.52 6.13 17.42
N ARG A 182 -2.34 6.84 18.53
CA ARG A 182 -2.47 8.31 18.58
C ARG A 182 -1.50 8.98 17.62
N ARG A 183 -0.20 8.63 17.66
CA ARG A 183 0.82 9.24 16.81
C ARG A 183 0.63 8.93 15.32
N VAL A 184 0.11 7.75 14.99
CA VAL A 184 -0.26 7.43 13.60
C VAL A 184 -1.47 8.24 13.17
N TRP A 185 -2.50 8.41 14.01
CA TRP A 185 -3.62 9.31 13.71
C TRP A 185 -3.19 10.77 13.53
N ASP A 186 -2.26 11.25 14.35
CA ASP A 186 -1.67 12.59 14.22
C ASP A 186 -1.00 12.76 12.85
N ALA A 187 -0.18 11.79 12.43
CA ALA A 187 0.48 11.79 11.12
C ALA A 187 -0.53 11.70 9.96
N ILE A 188 -1.55 10.83 10.07
CA ILE A 188 -2.61 10.71 9.05
C ILE A 188 -3.34 12.05 8.90
N THR A 189 -3.74 12.66 10.01
CA THR A 189 -4.52 13.91 10.01
C THR A 189 -3.69 15.08 9.47
N THR A 190 -2.41 15.14 9.83
CA THR A 190 -1.48 16.20 9.42
C THR A 190 -1.16 16.13 7.93
N HIS A 191 -0.89 14.94 7.40
CA HIS A 191 -0.30 14.78 6.06
C HIS A 191 -1.30 14.35 4.99
N SER A 192 -2.53 14.00 5.34
CA SER A 192 -3.57 13.72 4.35
C SER A 192 -3.90 14.96 3.53
N ALA A 193 -3.92 14.82 2.20
CA ALA A 193 -4.38 15.88 1.32
C ALA A 193 -5.84 16.25 1.63
N GLN A 194 -6.14 17.55 1.66
CA GLN A 194 -7.49 18.03 1.98
C GLN A 194 -8.53 17.70 0.90
N GLU A 195 -8.08 17.53 -0.34
CA GLU A 195 -8.89 17.02 -1.44
C GLU A 195 -8.24 15.74 -1.99
N PRO A 196 -9.03 14.72 -2.35
CA PRO A 196 -8.46 13.50 -2.87
C PRO A 196 -7.78 13.75 -4.22
N VAL A 197 -6.56 13.26 -4.37
CA VAL A 197 -5.81 13.36 -5.61
C VAL A 197 -6.23 12.22 -6.52
N ASP A 198 -6.94 12.56 -7.60
CA ASP A 198 -7.26 11.65 -8.69
C ASP A 198 -6.01 11.40 -9.55
N PHE A 199 -5.11 10.55 -9.04
CA PHE A 199 -3.88 10.19 -9.72
C PHE A 199 -4.14 9.43 -11.02
N VAL A 200 -5.29 8.77 -11.16
CA VAL A 200 -5.68 8.04 -12.38
C VAL A 200 -5.93 9.02 -13.50
N LYS A 201 -6.77 10.03 -13.28
CA LYS A 201 -7.04 11.08 -14.27
C LYS A 201 -5.79 11.89 -14.58
N LYS A 202 -5.01 12.28 -13.55
CA LYS A 202 -3.75 13.02 -13.73
C LYS A 202 -2.68 12.22 -14.50
N SER A 203 -2.77 10.89 -14.49
CA SER A 203 -1.86 9.98 -15.18
C SER A 203 -2.22 9.70 -16.64
N GLY A 204 -3.25 10.36 -17.20
CA GLY A 204 -3.76 10.05 -18.55
C GLY A 204 -4.81 8.94 -18.57
N GLY A 205 -5.41 8.58 -17.43
CA GLY A 205 -6.47 7.59 -17.31
C GLY A 205 -6.01 6.21 -16.84
N MET A 206 -6.98 5.34 -16.61
CA MET A 206 -6.76 3.99 -16.04
C MET A 206 -5.82 3.15 -16.89
N ILE A 207 -5.95 3.25 -18.21
CA ILE A 207 -5.16 2.53 -19.21
C ILE A 207 -3.67 2.83 -19.04
N ALA A 208 -3.32 4.11 -18.94
CA ALA A 208 -1.94 4.56 -18.79
C ALA A 208 -1.31 4.02 -17.49
N VAL A 209 -2.07 4.01 -16.39
CA VAL A 209 -1.59 3.46 -15.11
C VAL A 209 -1.36 1.95 -15.21
N VAL A 210 -2.31 1.19 -15.76
CA VAL A 210 -2.18 -0.26 -15.93
C VAL A 210 -0.98 -0.60 -16.81
N LYS A 211 -0.75 0.16 -17.90
CA LYS A 211 0.41 0.00 -18.79
C LYS A 211 1.74 0.23 -18.09
N ARG A 212 1.89 1.35 -17.35
CA ARG A 212 3.12 1.62 -16.58
C ARG A 212 3.42 0.50 -15.57
N VAL A 213 2.38 0.08 -14.86
CA VAL A 213 2.47 -0.98 -13.86
C VAL A 213 2.87 -2.32 -14.47
N TRP A 214 2.27 -2.71 -15.59
CA TRP A 214 2.62 -3.93 -16.31
C TRP A 214 4.06 -3.89 -16.82
N ASN A 215 4.48 -2.78 -17.42
CA ASN A 215 5.84 -2.62 -17.91
C ASN A 215 6.87 -2.71 -16.78
N ALA A 216 6.58 -2.12 -15.62
CA ALA A 216 7.41 -2.26 -14.42
C ALA A 216 7.48 -3.72 -13.96
N PHE A 217 6.36 -4.43 -13.95
CA PHE A 217 6.30 -5.84 -13.59
C PHE A 217 7.11 -6.72 -14.56
N CYS A 218 6.93 -6.55 -15.89
CA CYS A 218 7.68 -7.27 -16.91
C CYS A 218 9.20 -7.04 -16.79
N THR A 219 9.61 -5.79 -16.56
CA THR A 219 11.01 -5.44 -16.32
C THR A 219 11.55 -6.16 -15.09
N TRP A 220 10.78 -6.19 -13.99
CA TRP A 220 11.16 -6.83 -12.74
C TRP A 220 11.35 -8.35 -12.86
N ILE A 221 10.50 -9.03 -13.64
CA ILE A 221 10.63 -10.48 -13.89
C ILE A 221 11.56 -10.83 -15.06
N GLY A 222 12.24 -9.84 -15.64
CA GLY A 222 13.16 -10.02 -16.77
C GLY A 222 12.49 -10.53 -18.05
N GLN A 223 11.18 -10.28 -18.22
CA GLN A 223 10.43 -10.70 -19.40
C GLN A 223 10.21 -9.52 -20.35
N PRO A 224 10.30 -9.73 -21.67
CA PRO A 224 9.89 -8.72 -22.65
C PRO A 224 8.40 -8.42 -22.48
N ALA A 225 8.04 -7.13 -22.37
CA ALA A 225 6.66 -6.69 -22.13
C ALA A 225 5.61 -7.25 -23.10
N TRP A 226 6.06 -7.64 -24.31
CA TRP A 226 5.26 -7.79 -25.54
C TRP A 226 4.91 -9.22 -25.98
N ARG A 227 5.31 -10.27 -25.23
CA ARG A 227 5.30 -11.63 -25.82
C ARG A 227 4.11 -12.55 -25.52
N TRP A 228 3.18 -12.24 -24.60
CA TRP A 228 2.20 -13.27 -24.16
C TRP A 228 0.81 -12.79 -23.76
N VAL A 229 0.43 -11.53 -24.02
CA VAL A 229 -0.64 -10.91 -23.22
C VAL A 229 -1.88 -10.43 -23.96
N ASN A 230 -1.86 -10.15 -25.26
CA ASN A 230 -2.91 -9.30 -25.87
C ASN A 230 -4.31 -9.90 -25.72
N GLU A 231 -4.51 -11.14 -26.17
CA GLU A 231 -5.82 -11.80 -26.00
C GLU A 231 -6.16 -12.09 -24.53
N HIS A 232 -5.17 -12.39 -23.69
CA HIS A 232 -5.43 -12.73 -22.29
C HIS A 232 -5.72 -11.52 -21.39
N VAL A 233 -5.05 -10.39 -21.64
CA VAL A 233 -5.29 -9.11 -20.99
C VAL A 233 -6.59 -8.51 -21.50
N LYS A 234 -6.85 -8.53 -22.81
CA LYS A 234 -8.15 -8.14 -23.38
C LYS A 234 -9.30 -8.86 -22.67
N ASN A 235 -9.28 -10.20 -22.70
CA ASN A 235 -10.34 -11.01 -22.08
C ASN A 235 -10.47 -10.77 -20.57
N MET A 236 -9.36 -10.49 -19.87
CA MET A 236 -9.38 -10.14 -18.45
C MET A 236 -9.98 -8.74 -18.21
N LEU A 237 -9.63 -7.75 -19.02
CA LEU A 237 -10.17 -6.39 -18.94
C LEU A 237 -11.69 -6.38 -19.19
N ILE A 238 -12.14 -7.12 -20.21
CA ILE A 238 -13.57 -7.31 -20.49
C ILE A 238 -14.28 -7.96 -19.29
N ARG A 239 -13.71 -9.01 -18.69
CA ARG A 239 -14.24 -9.64 -17.46
C ARG A 239 -14.25 -8.70 -16.26
N LEU A 240 -13.33 -7.74 -16.24
CA LEU A 240 -13.29 -6.67 -15.26
C LEU A 240 -14.22 -5.52 -15.63
N GLY A 241 -15.08 -5.64 -16.64
CA GLY A 241 -16.11 -4.65 -16.95
C GLY A 241 -15.60 -3.43 -17.71
N PHE A 242 -14.44 -3.52 -18.37
CA PHE A 242 -14.08 -2.58 -19.44
C PHE A 242 -14.87 -2.93 -20.69
N ARG A 243 -15.15 -1.93 -21.53
CA ARG A 243 -15.77 -2.20 -22.83
C ARG A 243 -14.77 -2.93 -23.74
N SER A 244 -15.27 -3.66 -24.74
CA SER A 244 -14.40 -4.44 -25.63
C SER A 244 -13.44 -3.56 -26.42
N ASP A 245 -13.89 -2.40 -26.89
CA ASP A 245 -13.07 -1.41 -27.59
C ASP A 245 -11.95 -0.84 -26.70
N GLU A 246 -12.26 -0.50 -25.46
CA GLU A 246 -11.25 -0.08 -24.47
C GLU A 246 -10.26 -1.23 -24.17
N ALA A 247 -10.76 -2.46 -24.01
CA ALA A 247 -9.92 -3.62 -23.74
C ALA A 247 -9.01 -3.98 -24.93
N ASP A 248 -9.49 -3.75 -26.15
CA ASP A 248 -8.73 -3.89 -27.40
C ASP A 248 -7.61 -2.87 -27.48
N GLU A 249 -7.89 -1.57 -27.31
CA GLU A 249 -6.86 -0.52 -27.27
C GLU A 249 -5.81 -0.76 -26.17
N ILE A 250 -6.25 -1.26 -25.01
CA ILE A 250 -5.34 -1.60 -23.93
C ILE A 250 -4.45 -2.78 -24.33
N ALA A 251 -5.04 -3.83 -24.91
CA ALA A 251 -4.35 -5.05 -25.28
C ALA A 251 -3.44 -4.91 -26.50
N GLU A 252 -3.76 -4.05 -27.47
CA GLU A 252 -2.92 -3.78 -28.65
C GLU A 252 -1.64 -3.02 -28.30
N GLU A 253 -1.65 -2.28 -27.20
CA GLU A 253 -0.48 -1.57 -26.67
C GLU A 253 0.33 -2.41 -25.64
N PHE A 254 -0.07 -3.66 -25.40
CA PHE A 254 0.68 -4.67 -24.65
C PHE A 254 1.36 -5.68 -25.56
#